data_AF-A0A2M8KRE9-F1
#
_entry.id   AF-A0A2M8KRE9-F1
#
_cell.length_a   1.000
_cell.length_b   1.000
_cell.length_c   1.000
_cell.angle_alpha   90.00
_cell.angle_beta   90.00
_cell.angle_gamma   90.00
#
_symmetry.space_group_name_H-M   'P 1'
#
loop_
_entity.id
_entity.type
_entity.pdbx_description
1 polymer ?
#
loop_
_entity_poly.entity_id
_entity_poly.type
_entity_poly.pdbx_seq_one_letter_code
_entity_poly.pdbx_strand_id
1 'polypeptide(L)'
;MTTWSNCLIDGVPTLKCLEVVFQNILLALGGLIFVILLVLFIYGSITILTAGDNAEKLKKGKGIFTSAIIGVVVIAGAYVVLLALEQVLGVGGLTTFTIHEVAAPASP
;
A
#
# COMPACT_ATOMS: atom_id res chain seq x y z
N MET A 1 -14.97 6.57 -3.50
CA MET A 1 -13.75 7.34 -3.85
C MET A 1 -14.05 8.80 -3.63
N THR A 2 -13.54 9.37 -2.54
CA THR A 2 -13.66 10.81 -2.26
C THR A 2 -12.81 11.56 -3.30
N THR A 3 -13.40 12.55 -3.94
CA THR A 3 -12.70 13.44 -4.88
C THR A 3 -12.64 14.83 -4.28
N TRP A 4 -11.76 15.68 -4.83
CA TRP A 4 -11.65 17.08 -4.44
C TRP A 4 -13.00 17.83 -4.50
N SER A 5 -13.95 17.38 -5.32
CA SER A 5 -15.28 17.99 -5.46
C SER A 5 -16.29 17.59 -4.37
N ASN A 6 -16.11 16.41 -3.74
CA ASN A 6 -17.09 15.83 -2.82
C ASN A 6 -16.64 15.84 -1.35
N CYS A 7 -15.53 16.53 -1.05
CA CYS A 7 -14.96 16.59 0.30
C CYS A 7 -15.14 17.96 1.00
N LEU A 8 -15.60 18.98 0.26
CA LEU A 8 -15.94 20.30 0.79
C LEU A 8 -17.46 20.39 1.02
N ILE A 9 -17.87 20.79 2.22
CA ILE A 9 -19.25 21.17 2.52
C ILE A 9 -19.18 22.64 2.93
N ASP A 10 -19.98 23.50 2.31
CA ASP A 10 -20.04 24.94 2.60
C ASP A 10 -18.69 25.68 2.53
N GLY A 11 -17.78 25.23 1.66
CA GLY A 11 -16.47 25.86 1.46
C GLY A 11 -15.44 25.59 2.57
N VAL A 12 -15.77 24.78 3.58
CA VAL A 12 -14.80 24.32 4.58
C VAL A 12 -14.25 22.93 4.24
N PRO A 13 -12.93 22.73 4.30
CA PRO A 13 -12.33 21.40 4.13
C PRO A 13 -12.69 20.49 5.31
N THR A 14 -13.40 19.40 5.05
CA THR A 14 -13.68 18.38 6.08
C THR A 14 -12.52 17.39 6.20
N LEU A 15 -12.51 16.55 7.25
CA LEU A 15 -11.55 15.46 7.43
C LEU A 15 -11.49 14.51 6.20
N LYS A 16 -12.55 14.44 5.39
CA LYS A 16 -12.56 13.67 4.13
C LYS A 16 -11.61 14.24 3.07
N CYS A 17 -11.31 15.54 3.05
CA CYS A 17 -10.34 16.08 2.12
C CYS A 17 -8.90 15.66 2.46
N LEU A 18 -8.62 15.45 3.76
CA LEU A 18 -7.33 14.94 4.20
C LEU A 18 -7.09 13.52 3.68
N GLU A 19 -8.13 12.68 3.66
CA GLU A 19 -8.09 11.33 3.08
C GLU A 19 -7.68 11.34 1.59
N VAL A 20 -8.18 12.29 0.80
CA VAL A 20 -7.82 12.44 -0.62
C VAL A 20 -6.33 12.72 -0.80
N VAL A 21 -5.78 13.59 0.04
CA VAL A 21 -4.34 13.93 0.03
C VAL A 21 -3.51 12.70 0.40
N PHE A 22 -3.86 12.03 1.48
CA PHE A 22 -3.17 10.80 1.91
C PHE A 22 -3.24 9.73 0.82
N GLN A 23 -4.42 9.47 0.25
CA GLN A 23 -4.59 8.47 -0.80
C GLN A 23 -3.73 8.78 -2.02
N ASN A 24 -3.70 10.03 -2.48
CA ASN A 24 -2.89 10.40 -3.65
C ASN A 24 -1.39 10.25 -3.37
N ILE A 25 -0.93 10.59 -2.16
CA ILE A 25 0.46 10.41 -1.73
C ILE A 25 0.83 8.93 -1.62
N LEU A 26 -0.02 8.12 -0.99
CA LEU A 26 0.16 6.68 -0.86
C LEU A 26 0.17 5.98 -2.23
N LEU A 27 -0.70 6.39 -3.17
CA LEU A 27 -0.70 5.87 -4.53
C LEU A 27 0.56 6.29 -5.30
N ALA A 28 0.98 7.55 -5.19
CA ALA A 28 2.20 8.04 -5.84
C ALA A 28 3.46 7.31 -5.31
N LEU A 29 3.59 7.21 -3.99
CA LEU A 29 4.69 6.49 -3.34
C LEU A 29 4.62 4.99 -3.62
N GLY A 30 3.45 4.38 -3.50
CA GLY A 30 3.22 2.97 -3.77
C GLY A 30 3.57 2.58 -5.20
N GLY A 31 3.16 3.40 -6.18
CA GLY A 31 3.53 3.23 -7.58
C GLY A 31 5.04 3.30 -7.79
N LEU A 32 5.73 4.27 -7.18
CA LEU A 32 7.18 4.40 -7.27
C LEU A 32 7.90 3.19 -6.64
N ILE A 33 7.46 2.75 -5.46
CA ILE A 33 7.99 1.57 -4.77
C ILE A 33 7.82 0.33 -5.64
N PHE A 34 6.65 0.15 -6.27
CA PHE A 34 6.38 -1.00 -7.12
C PHE A 34 7.31 -1.08 -8.33
N VAL A 35 7.58 0.06 -8.99
CA VAL A 35 8.55 0.13 -10.10
C VAL A 35 9.96 -0.22 -9.63
N ILE A 36 10.40 0.32 -8.49
CA ILE A 36 11.72 0.02 -7.91
C ILE A 36 11.83 -1.47 -7.56
N LEU A 37 10.78 -2.05 -6.99
CA LEU A 37 10.69 -3.47 -6.65
C LEU A 37 10.87 -4.35 -7.89
N LEU A 38 10.22 -3.99 -9.00
CA LEU A 38 10.36 -4.69 -10.28
C LEU A 38 11.80 -4.65 -10.80
N VAL A 39 12.45 -3.48 -10.74
CA VAL A 39 13.85 -3.33 -11.18
C VAL A 39 14.80 -4.16 -10.31
N LEU A 40 14.65 -4.10 -8.99
CA LEU A 40 15.44 -4.90 -8.04
C LEU A 40 15.18 -6.39 -8.19
N PHE A 41 13.96 -6.79 -8.52
CA PHE A 41 13.60 -8.18 -8.77
C PHE A 41 14.31 -8.72 -10.00
N ILE A 42 14.29 -7.97 -11.11
CA ILE A 42 15.01 -8.34 -12.34
C ILE A 42 16.52 -8.36 -12.08
N TYR A 43 17.08 -7.31 -11.48
CA TYR A 43 18.51 -7.21 -11.21
C TYR A 43 19.00 -8.29 -10.23
N GLY A 44 18.23 -8.55 -9.17
CA GLY A 44 18.51 -9.59 -8.18
C GLY A 44 18.44 -11.00 -8.79
N SER A 45 17.45 -11.25 -9.65
CA SER A 45 17.31 -12.53 -10.36
C SER A 45 18.48 -12.77 -11.31
N ILE A 46 18.85 -11.78 -12.12
CA ILE A 46 20.00 -11.89 -13.04
C ILE A 46 21.30 -12.10 -12.24
N THR A 47 21.48 -11.38 -11.13
CA THR A 47 22.68 -11.47 -10.28
C THR A 47 22.83 -12.86 -9.64
N ILE A 48 21.73 -13.49 -9.22
CA ILE A 48 21.75 -14.88 -8.71
C ILE A 48 22.09 -15.87 -9.83
N LEU A 49 21.48 -15.71 -11.00
CA LEU A 49 21.67 -16.63 -12.13
C LEU A 49 23.08 -16.53 -12.75
N THR A 50 23.70 -15.34 -12.74
CA THR A 50 25.07 -15.12 -13.24
C THR A 50 26.14 -15.22 -12.15
N ALA A 51 25.79 -15.61 -10.92
CA ALA A 51 26.76 -15.72 -9.82
C ALA A 51 27.76 -16.87 -10.00
N GLY A 52 27.40 -17.94 -10.74
CA GLY A 52 28.26 -19.10 -10.93
C GLY A 52 28.76 -19.67 -9.59
N ASP A 53 30.08 -19.75 -9.43
CA ASP A 53 30.77 -20.17 -8.19
C ASP A 53 31.12 -19.00 -7.24
N ASN A 54 30.86 -17.74 -7.63
CA ASN A 54 31.21 -16.60 -6.80
C ASN A 54 30.25 -16.46 -5.60
N ALA A 55 30.67 -17.01 -4.46
CA ALA A 55 29.95 -16.99 -3.20
C ALA A 55 29.54 -15.57 -2.74
N GLU A 56 30.30 -14.54 -3.12
CA GLU A 56 30.02 -13.15 -2.75
C GLU A 56 28.81 -12.60 -3.53
N LYS A 57 28.72 -12.89 -4.83
CA LYS A 57 27.56 -12.51 -5.66
C LYS A 57 26.31 -13.29 -5.28
N LEU A 58 26.47 -14.57 -4.93
CA LEU A 58 25.37 -15.39 -4.44
C LEU A 58 24.82 -14.86 -3.10
N LYS A 59 25.71 -14.46 -2.17
CA LYS A 59 25.32 -13.87 -0.88
C LYS A 59 24.63 -12.52 -1.06
N LYS A 60 25.12 -11.65 -1.97
CA LYS A 60 24.48 -10.38 -2.33
C LYS A 60 23.09 -10.59 -2.92
N GLY A 61 22.95 -11.52 -3.88
CA GLY A 61 21.66 -11.87 -4.47
C GLY A 61 20.65 -12.38 -3.44
N LYS A 62 21.06 -13.30 -2.55
CA LYS A 62 20.22 -13.77 -1.44
C LYS A 62 19.84 -12.66 -0.47
N GLY A 63 20.73 -11.69 -0.23
CA GLY A 63 20.42 -10.51 0.59
C GLY A 63 19.28 -9.67 0.00
N ILE A 64 19.36 -9.37 -1.30
CA ILE A 64 18.31 -8.64 -2.05
C ILE A 64 17.00 -9.43 -2.07
N PHE A 65 17.08 -10.76 -2.25
CA PHE A 65 15.90 -11.60 -2.29
C PHE A 65 15.21 -11.70 -0.92
N THR A 66 15.99 -11.81 0.16
CA THR A 66 15.45 -11.86 1.52
C THR A 66 14.80 -10.54 1.91
N SER A 67 15.41 -9.39 1.56
CA SER A 67 14.79 -8.08 1.83
C SER A 67 13.50 -7.86 1.04
N ALA A 68 13.44 -8.33 -0.21
CA ALA A 68 12.22 -8.32 -1.01
C ALA A 68 11.10 -9.16 -0.38
N ILE A 69 11.41 -10.39 0.09
CA ILE A 69 10.44 -11.23 0.80
C ILE A 69 9.94 -10.55 2.06
N ILE A 70 10.84 -9.96 2.87
CA ILE A 70 10.45 -9.25 4.09
C ILE A 70 9.46 -8.13 3.78
N GLY A 71 9.69 -7.35 2.71
CA GLY A 71 8.77 -6.30 2.28
C GLY A 71 7.36 -6.83 1.98
N VAL A 72 7.27 -7.95 1.23
CA VAL A 72 5.98 -8.59 0.92
C VAL A 72 5.31 -9.13 2.19
N VAL A 73 6.07 -9.76 3.08
CA VAL A 73 5.57 -10.30 4.35
C VAL A 73 5.02 -9.19 5.25
N VAL A 74 5.66 -8.02 5.29
CA VAL A 74 5.16 -6.89 6.08
C VAL A 74 3.81 -6.38 5.55
N ILE A 75 3.67 -6.25 4.22
CA ILE A 75 2.40 -5.83 3.60
C ILE A 75 1.29 -6.85 3.87
N ALA A 76 1.59 -8.14 3.68
CA ALA A 76 0.65 -9.23 3.99
C ALA A 76 0.30 -9.27 5.49
N GLY A 77 1.28 -9.08 6.37
CA GLY A 77 1.10 -9.04 7.81
C GLY A 77 0.19 -7.89 8.24
N ALA A 78 0.36 -6.69 7.66
CA ALA A 78 -0.53 -5.57 7.91
C ALA A 78 -1.99 -5.90 7.54
N TYR A 79 -2.22 -6.57 6.41
CA TYR A 79 -3.56 -6.99 6.00
C TYR A 79 -4.16 -8.02 6.98
N VAL A 80 -3.37 -8.99 7.43
CA VAL A 80 -3.81 -9.97 8.44
C VAL A 80 -4.18 -9.29 9.76
N VAL A 81 -3.41 -8.30 10.18
CA VAL A 81 -3.72 -7.52 11.40
C VAL A 81 -5.04 -6.78 11.24
N LEU A 82 -5.31 -6.14 10.09
CA LEU A 82 -6.59 -5.48 9.84
C LEU A 82 -7.77 -6.46 9.87
N LEU A 83 -7.62 -7.64 9.26
CA LEU A 83 -8.64 -8.70 9.33
C LEU A 83 -8.89 -9.19 10.76
N ALA A 84 -7.83 -9.35 11.55
CA ALA A 84 -7.96 -9.71 12.96
C ALA A 84 -8.72 -8.64 13.74
N LEU A 85 -8.46 -7.35 13.46
CA LEU A 85 -9.20 -6.25 14.07
C LEU A 85 -10.67 -6.22 13.65
N GLU A 86 -11.02 -6.52 12.40
CA GLU A 86 -12.41 -6.64 11.96
C GLU A 86 -13.18 -7.72 12.75
N GLN A 87 -12.56 -8.88 12.96
CA GLN A 87 -13.16 -9.98 13.72
C GLN A 87 -13.32 -9.65 15.21
N VAL A 88 -12.33 -8.96 15.81
CA VAL A 88 -12.35 -8.60 17.24
C VAL A 88 -13.31 -7.44 17.52
N LEU A 89 -13.36 -6.44 16.64
CA LEU A 89 -14.20 -5.24 16.81
C LEU A 89 -15.62 -5.42 16.25
N GLY A 90 -15.89 -6.49 15.50
CA GLY A 90 -17.21 -6.78 14.93
C GLY A 90 -17.68 -5.78 13.87
N VAL A 91 -16.78 -4.91 13.38
CA VAL A 91 -17.05 -3.94 12.31
C VAL A 91 -16.59 -4.51 10.98
N GLY A 92 -17.53 -4.71 10.06
CA GLY A 92 -17.23 -5.08 8.67
C GLY A 92 -16.76 -3.87 7.88
N GLY A 93 -15.62 -3.98 7.19
CA GLY A 93 -15.16 -2.95 6.25
C GLY A 93 -14.02 -2.06 6.73
N LEU A 94 -13.12 -2.53 7.59
CA LEU A 94 -11.85 -1.82 7.86
C LEU A 94 -10.84 -2.01 6.72
N THR A 95 -10.95 -3.12 5.99
CA THR A 95 -10.20 -3.43 4.78
C THR A 95 -10.74 -2.72 3.54
N THR A 96 -12.00 -2.27 3.61
CA THR A 96 -12.66 -1.50 2.56
C THR A 96 -12.74 -0.05 2.99
N PHE A 97 -11.86 0.81 2.49
CA PHE A 97 -11.92 2.25 2.69
C PHE A 97 -13.10 2.85 1.89
N THR A 98 -14.31 2.51 2.30
CA THR A 98 -15.55 3.18 1.90
C THR A 98 -16.09 3.86 3.14
N ILE A 99 -15.90 5.17 3.25
CA ILE A 99 -16.67 5.95 4.22
C ILE A 99 -18.13 5.78 3.82
N HIS A 100 -18.92 5.08 4.64
CA HIS A 100 -20.36 4.97 4.45
C HIS A 100 -20.90 6.40 4.34
N GLU A 101 -21.46 6.73 3.18
CA GLU A 101 -22.16 7.98 2.99
C GLU A 101 -23.39 7.91 3.89
N VAL A 102 -23.32 8.53 5.08
CA VAL A 102 -24.54 8.98 5.75
C VAL A 102 -25.13 9.98 4.77
N ALA A 103 -26.22 9.57 4.12
CA ALA A 103 -26.94 10.30 3.09
C ALA A 103 -26.87 11.81 3.36
N ALA A 104 -26.26 12.55 2.42
CA ALA A 104 -26.41 13.99 2.41
C ALA A 104 -27.91 14.29 2.24
N PRO A 105 -28.54 15.13 3.10
CA PRO A 105 -29.89 15.59 2.82
C PRO A 105 -29.86 16.33 1.48
N ALA A 106 -30.76 15.95 0.59
CA ALA A 106 -30.95 16.54 -0.72
C ALA A 106 -30.86 18.08 -0.64
N SER A 107 -29.85 18.65 -1.29
CA SER A 107 -29.82 20.08 -1.60
C SER A 107 -30.76 20.35 -2.79
N PRO A 108 -31.59 21.40 -2.77
CA PRO A 108 -32.05 22.01 -4.01
C PRO A 108 -30.88 22.67 -4.77
#